data_AF-A0A7G3UZ04-F1
#
_entry.id   AF-A0A7G3UZ04-F1
#
_cell.length_a   1.000
_cell.length_b   1.000
_cell.length_c   1.000
_cell.angle_alpha   90.00
_cell.angle_beta   90.00
_cell.angle_gamma   90.00
#
_symmetry.space_group_name_H-M   'P 1'
#
loop_
_entity.id
_entity.type
_entity.pdbx_description
1 polymer ?
#
loop_
_entity_poly.entity_id
_entity_poly.type
_entity_poly.pdbx_seq_one_letter_code
_entity_poly.pdbx_strand_id
1 'polypeptide(L)'
;RRVAAHHFKVYICGSRNGIAILDSDKTLICLRNAFLFIGSLIRQKGRSFFLKTNNVFIYEIMEEMSSCINDSQFQIGSFFTNYCSSPIKIRSRKKKINFESNQQPDCVVILDADRKSSVILEADRSQIPIASLVDS
;
A
#
# COMPACT_ATOMS: atom_id res chain seq x y z
N ARG A 1 -2.39 12.64 -26.29
CA ARG A 1 -2.56 13.43 -25.06
C ARG A 1 -3.06 12.49 -23.97
N ARG A 2 -2.24 12.11 -22.98
CA ARG A 2 -2.75 11.44 -21.78
C ARG A 2 -3.30 12.54 -20.88
N VAL A 3 -4.59 12.82 -21.04
CA VAL A 3 -5.30 13.74 -20.16
C VAL A 3 -5.50 12.98 -18.86
N ALA A 4 -4.96 13.51 -17.76
CA ALA A 4 -5.19 12.94 -16.44
C ALA A 4 -6.67 12.70 -16.23
N ALA A 5 -7.01 11.54 -15.67
CA ALA A 5 -8.39 11.17 -15.46
C ALA A 5 -9.13 12.23 -14.63
N HIS A 6 -10.43 12.44 -14.90
CA HIS A 6 -11.20 13.57 -14.37
C HIS A 6 -11.10 13.75 -12.84
N HIS A 7 -11.00 12.64 -12.10
CA HIS A 7 -10.88 12.62 -10.65
C HIS A 7 -9.50 13.06 -10.13
N PHE A 8 -8.45 12.96 -10.94
CA PHE A 8 -7.08 13.31 -10.52
C PHE A 8 -6.74 14.78 -10.84
N LYS A 9 -7.57 15.46 -11.65
CA LYS A 9 -7.37 16.86 -12.04
C LYS A 9 -7.24 17.81 -10.85
N VAL A 10 -7.89 17.51 -9.72
CA VAL A 10 -7.82 18.36 -8.51
C VAL A 10 -6.41 18.37 -7.91
N TYR A 11 -5.62 17.32 -8.11
CA TYR A 11 -4.26 17.17 -7.57
C TYR A 11 -3.16 17.64 -8.54
N ILE A 12 -3.55 18.19 -9.69
CA ILE A 12 -2.62 18.66 -10.73
C ILE A 12 -2.58 20.19 -10.70
N CYS A 13 -1.38 20.76 -10.62
CA CYS A 13 -1.18 22.21 -10.70
C CYS A 13 -1.00 22.72 -12.14
N GLY A 14 -0.55 21.84 -13.04
CA GLY A 14 -0.37 22.19 -14.45
C GLY A 14 0.14 21.03 -15.28
N SER A 15 0.57 21.32 -16.51
CA SER A 15 1.21 20.31 -17.37
C SER A 15 2.34 20.95 -18.18
N ARG A 16 3.46 20.25 -18.33
CA ARG A 16 4.58 20.68 -19.17
C ARG A 16 5.00 19.54 -20.08
N ASN A 17 5.18 19.81 -21.37
CA ASN A 17 5.50 18.81 -22.39
C ASN A 17 4.54 17.60 -22.42
N GLY A 18 3.28 17.81 -22.04
CA GLY A 18 2.28 16.73 -21.96
C GLY A 18 2.40 15.82 -20.73
N ILE A 19 3.25 16.16 -19.76
CA ILE A 19 3.36 15.51 -18.44
C ILE A 19 2.60 16.35 -17.42
N ALA A 20 1.72 15.71 -16.64
CA ALA A 20 1.01 16.36 -15.54
C ALA A 20 1.97 16.68 -14.40
N ILE A 21 1.86 17.90 -13.85
CA ILE A 21 2.64 18.34 -12.70
C ILE A 21 1.74 18.26 -11.47
N LEU A 22 2.15 17.45 -10.51
CA LEU A 22 1.46 17.30 -9.23
C LEU A 22 1.60 18.56 -8.37
N ASP A 23 0.51 18.90 -7.69
CA ASP A 23 0.47 19.96 -6.69
C ASP A 23 1.15 19.47 -5.40
N SER A 24 2.29 20.07 -5.05
CA SER A 24 3.09 19.70 -3.87
C SER A 24 2.36 19.97 -2.56
N ASP A 25 1.57 21.04 -2.50
CA ASP A 25 0.86 21.42 -1.27
C ASP A 25 -0.26 20.42 -0.98
N LYS A 26 -1.02 20.06 -2.02
CA LYS A 26 -2.03 18.98 -1.91
C LYS A 26 -1.39 17.64 -1.59
N THR A 27 -0.26 17.33 -2.21
CA THR A 27 0.48 16.08 -1.93
C THR A 27 0.93 16.02 -0.48
N LEU A 28 1.45 17.13 0.08
CA LEU A 28 1.87 17.19 1.48
C LEU A 28 0.68 17.01 2.45
N ILE A 29 -0.48 17.58 2.13
CA ILE A 29 -1.71 17.40 2.91
C ILE A 29 -2.14 15.92 2.88
N CYS A 30 -2.19 15.31 1.70
CA CYS A 30 -2.52 13.88 1.55
C CYS A 30 -1.55 12.99 2.32
N LEU A 31 -0.24 13.28 2.25
CA LEU A 31 0.79 12.54 2.95
C LEU A 31 0.64 12.62 4.47
N ARG A 32 0.39 13.83 5.01
CA ARG A 32 0.11 14.01 6.44
C ARG A 32 -1.11 13.23 6.89
N ASN A 33 -2.20 13.28 6.13
CA ASN A 33 -3.43 12.54 6.44
C ASN A 33 -3.20 11.02 6.41
N ALA A 34 -2.44 10.52 5.43
CA ALA A 34 -2.08 9.11 5.35
C ALA A 34 -1.24 8.67 6.56
N PHE A 35 -0.26 9.45 6.98
CA PHE A 35 0.53 9.13 8.18
C PHE A 35 -0.29 9.20 9.47
N LEU A 36 -1.17 10.18 9.61
CA LEU A 36 -2.08 10.25 10.77
C LEU A 36 -3.01 9.03 10.82
N PHE A 37 -3.53 8.61 9.67
CA PHE A 37 -4.37 7.43 9.54
C PHE A 37 -3.60 6.15 9.94
N ILE A 38 -2.45 5.87 9.33
CA ILE A 38 -1.62 4.71 9.66
C ILE A 38 -1.18 4.75 11.13
N GLY A 39 -0.75 5.91 11.62
CA GLY A 39 -0.36 6.08 13.03
C GLY A 39 -1.52 5.86 14.00
N SER A 40 -2.75 6.19 13.62
CA SER A 40 -3.94 5.91 14.43
C SER A 40 -4.23 4.40 14.52
N LEU A 41 -4.08 3.67 13.41
CA LEU A 41 -4.25 2.22 13.36
C LEU A 41 -3.21 1.51 14.23
N ILE A 42 -1.93 1.89 14.12
CA ILE A 42 -0.86 1.33 14.95
C ILE A 42 -1.13 1.59 16.44
N ARG A 43 -1.56 2.81 16.81
CA ARG A 43 -1.90 3.16 18.20
C ARG A 43 -3.08 2.36 18.75
N GLN A 44 -4.04 1.98 17.90
CA GLN A 44 -5.17 1.12 18.26
C GLN A 44 -4.79 -0.37 18.36
N LYS A 45 -3.50 -0.71 18.27
CA LYS A 45 -2.98 -2.08 18.17
C LYS A 45 -3.51 -2.81 16.94
N GLY A 46 -3.67 -2.12 15.81
CA GLY A 46 -3.84 -2.76 14.51
C GLY A 46 -2.64 -3.68 14.23
N ARG A 47 -2.90 -4.95 13.93
CA ARG A 47 -1.92 -6.05 14.01
C ARG A 47 -1.39 -6.49 12.66
N SER A 48 -2.07 -6.11 11.57
CA SER A 48 -1.70 -6.57 10.23
C SER A 48 -1.93 -5.50 9.15
N PHE A 49 -0.85 -5.24 8.40
CA PHE A 49 -0.88 -4.38 7.22
C PHE A 49 -0.42 -5.19 6.02
N PHE A 50 -1.10 -5.02 4.89
CA PHE A 50 -0.68 -5.66 3.64
C PHE A 50 -0.02 -4.65 2.72
N LEU A 51 1.16 -4.98 2.23
CA LEU A 51 1.84 -4.22 1.20
C LEU A 51 1.65 -4.91 -0.15
N LYS A 52 0.98 -4.23 -1.08
CA LYS A 52 1.07 -4.60 -2.50
C LYS A 52 2.03 -3.63 -3.18
N THR A 53 3.02 -4.15 -3.86
CA THR A 53 3.86 -3.35 -4.76
C THR A 53 4.24 -4.18 -5.98
N ASN A 54 4.25 -3.55 -7.13
CA ASN A 54 4.79 -4.14 -8.37
C ASN A 54 6.32 -3.99 -8.43
N ASN A 55 6.92 -3.40 -7.39
CA ASN A 55 8.33 -3.04 -7.37
C ASN A 55 9.21 -4.20 -6.88
N VAL A 56 10.35 -4.38 -7.55
CA VAL A 56 11.41 -5.33 -7.17
C VAL A 56 11.96 -5.02 -5.77
N PHE A 57 11.84 -3.77 -5.30
CA PHE A 57 12.30 -3.31 -3.98
C PHE A 57 11.36 -3.63 -2.81
N ILE A 58 10.32 -4.47 -2.99
CA ILE A 58 9.45 -4.87 -1.87
C ILE A 58 10.23 -5.42 -0.68
N TYR A 59 11.32 -6.14 -0.94
CA TYR A 59 12.16 -6.76 0.09
C TYR A 59 12.84 -5.73 0.98
N GLU A 60 13.37 -4.66 0.39
CA GLU A 60 14.08 -3.59 1.12
C GLU A 60 13.11 -2.80 2.00
N ILE A 61 11.92 -2.50 1.45
CA ILE A 61 10.85 -1.81 2.20
C ILE A 61 10.36 -2.69 3.36
N MET A 62 10.18 -3.99 3.13
CA MET A 62 9.78 -4.93 4.18
C MET A 62 10.85 -5.09 5.26
N GLU A 63 12.13 -5.10 4.89
CA GLU A 63 13.25 -5.18 5.83
C GLU A 63 13.30 -3.93 6.72
N GLU A 64 13.21 -2.73 6.13
CA GLU A 64 13.16 -1.46 6.85
C GLU A 64 11.94 -1.37 7.78
N MET A 65 10.76 -1.76 7.30
CA MET A 65 9.55 -1.79 8.13
C MET A 65 9.68 -2.80 9.28
N SER A 66 10.32 -3.95 9.06
CA SER A 66 10.55 -4.94 10.12
C SER A 66 11.56 -4.46 11.16
N SER A 67 12.53 -3.63 10.77
CA SER A 67 13.51 -3.02 11.66
C SER A 67 12.87 -1.94 12.56
N CYS A 68 11.95 -1.16 11.99
CA CYS A 68 11.23 -0.11 12.71
C CYS A 68 10.21 -0.66 13.71
N ILE A 69 9.72 -1.89 13.50
CA ILE A 69 8.64 -2.47 14.30
C ILE A 69 9.21 -3.54 15.22
N ASN A 70 9.52 -3.13 16.44
CA ASN A 70 10.04 -4.01 17.50
C ASN A 70 8.97 -4.94 18.12
N ASP A 71 7.73 -4.87 17.65
CA ASP A 71 6.64 -5.72 18.14
C ASP A 71 6.56 -7.04 17.35
N SER A 72 6.83 -8.15 18.03
CA SER A 72 6.75 -9.50 17.49
C SER A 72 5.35 -9.91 17.00
N GLN A 73 4.33 -9.12 17.33
CA GLN A 73 2.93 -9.34 16.94
C GLN A 73 2.55 -8.67 15.61
N PHE A 74 3.40 -7.79 15.07
CA PHE A 74 3.13 -7.11 13.82
C PHE A 74 3.41 -8.01 12.64
N GLN A 75 2.40 -8.25 11.81
CA GLN A 75 2.52 -9.08 10.61
C GLN A 75 2.39 -8.23 9.35
N ILE A 76 3.48 -8.16 8.57
CA ILE A 76 3.46 -7.56 7.24
C ILE A 76 3.05 -8.66 6.27
N GLY A 77 1.93 -8.44 5.59
CA GLY A 77 1.41 -9.26 4.50
C GLY A 77 1.92 -8.78 3.13
N SER A 78 2.16 -9.68 2.17
CA SER A 78 2.32 -9.29 0.76
C SER A 78 1.20 -9.90 -0.09
N PHE A 79 0.61 -9.09 -0.96
CA PHE A 79 -0.52 -9.49 -1.78
C PHE A 79 -0.02 -10.00 -3.14
N PHE A 80 0.20 -11.30 -3.25
CA PHE A 80 0.29 -11.97 -4.54
C PHE A 80 -1.11 -12.47 -4.89
N THR A 81 -1.64 -12.05 -6.02
CA THR A 81 -3.03 -12.19 -6.47
C THR A 81 -3.52 -13.64 -6.47
N ASN A 82 -3.89 -14.18 -5.31
CA ASN A 82 -4.69 -15.39 -5.08
C ASN A 82 -5.09 -15.44 -3.61
N TYR A 83 -6.11 -14.68 -3.22
CA TYR A 83 -6.60 -14.63 -1.83
C TYR A 83 -7.22 -15.95 -1.32
N CYS A 84 -7.09 -17.08 -2.02
CA CYS A 84 -7.65 -18.37 -1.56
C CYS A 84 -6.84 -19.62 -1.94
N SER A 85 -5.53 -19.55 -2.19
CA SER A 85 -4.78 -20.80 -2.42
C SER A 85 -3.36 -20.79 -1.86
N SER A 86 -3.29 -21.20 -0.60
CA SER A 86 -2.09 -21.62 0.15
C SER A 86 -1.05 -20.54 0.49
N PRO A 87 -0.38 -20.64 1.65
CA PRO A 87 0.73 -19.77 1.99
C PRO A 87 1.85 -19.96 0.96
N ILE A 88 2.00 -19.02 0.03
CA ILE A 88 3.15 -19.02 -0.87
C ILE A 88 4.37 -18.72 -0.01
N LYS A 89 5.21 -19.74 0.18
CA LYS A 89 6.49 -19.66 0.88
C LYS A 89 7.41 -18.76 0.04
N ILE A 90 7.47 -17.47 0.38
CA ILE A 90 8.40 -16.55 -0.26
C ILE A 90 9.79 -16.81 0.33
N ARG A 91 10.62 -17.51 -0.46
CA ARG A 91 11.99 -17.85 -0.09
C ARG A 91 12.91 -16.69 -0.48
N SER A 92 13.07 -15.71 0.41
CA SER A 92 14.25 -14.83 0.34
C SER A 92 15.49 -15.68 0.66
N ARG A 93 16.61 -15.41 -0.03
CA ARG A 93 17.89 -16.15 0.16
C ARG A 93 18.45 -16.05 1.59
N LYS A 94 17.92 -15.14 2.43
CA LYS A 94 18.43 -14.91 3.79
C LYS A 94 17.44 -15.17 4.94
N LYS A 95 16.13 -15.16 4.72
CA LYS A 95 15.13 -15.48 5.76
C LYS A 95 13.82 -16.00 5.16
N LYS A 96 13.23 -16.98 5.84
CA LYS A 96 11.89 -17.52 5.54
C LYS A 96 10.86 -16.61 6.23
N ILE A 97 10.20 -15.74 5.46
CA ILE A 97 9.08 -14.94 5.98
C ILE A 97 7.83 -15.79 5.79
N ASN A 98 7.27 -16.30 6.90
CA ASN A 98 6.01 -17.03 6.87
C ASN A 98 4.87 -16.01 6.89
N PHE A 99 4.19 -15.85 5.76
CA PHE A 99 2.94 -15.10 5.67
C PHE A 99 1.77 -16.03 6.03
N GLU A 100 1.63 -16.36 7.31
CA GLU A 100 0.44 -17.03 7.85
C GLU A 100 -0.34 -16.03 8.70
N SER A 101 -1.20 -15.25 8.06
CA SER A 101 -2.22 -14.49 8.77
C SER A 101 -3.59 -15.00 8.34
N ASN A 102 -4.23 -15.82 9.17
CA ASN A 102 -5.65 -16.18 9.04
C ASN A 102 -6.59 -15.02 9.43
N GLN A 103 -6.05 -13.83 9.72
CA GLN A 103 -6.79 -12.65 10.15
C GLN A 103 -6.86 -11.63 9.02
N GLN A 104 -8.05 -11.06 8.83
CA GLN A 104 -8.30 -9.94 7.93
C GLN A 104 -7.44 -8.74 8.35
N PRO A 105 -6.79 -8.04 7.40
CA PRO A 105 -5.98 -6.89 7.75
C PRO A 105 -6.77 -5.66 8.14
N ASP A 106 -6.15 -4.86 9.00
CA ASP A 106 -6.69 -3.57 9.44
C ASP A 106 -6.54 -2.49 8.36
N CYS A 107 -5.56 -2.62 7.47
CA CYS A 107 -5.32 -1.71 6.34
C CYS A 107 -4.48 -2.36 5.23
N VAL A 108 -4.74 -1.93 3.99
CA VAL A 108 -3.91 -2.28 2.83
C VAL A 108 -3.15 -1.05 2.35
N VAL A 109 -1.84 -1.19 2.21
CA VAL A 109 -0.95 -0.19 1.59
C VAL A 109 -0.58 -0.65 0.18
N ILE A 110 -0.90 0.16 -0.82
CA ILE A 110 -0.61 -0.16 -2.22
C ILE A 110 0.37 0.87 -2.79
N LEU A 111 1.54 0.41 -3.19
CA LEU A 111 2.49 1.20 -3.98
C LEU A 111 2.14 0.96 -5.45
N ASP A 112 1.83 2.06 -6.16
CA ASP A 112 1.34 2.04 -7.55
C ASP A 112 -0.05 1.38 -7.69
N ALA A 113 -1.08 2.14 -7.30
CA ALA A 113 -2.46 1.67 -7.38
C ALA A 113 -3.00 1.71 -8.82
N ASP A 114 -3.08 0.54 -9.47
CA ASP A 114 -3.93 0.36 -10.64
C ASP A 114 -5.39 0.17 -10.18
N ARG A 115 -6.30 1.01 -10.70
CA ARG A 115 -7.75 0.91 -10.45
C ARG A 115 -8.35 -0.46 -10.74
N LYS A 116 -7.74 -1.23 -11.66
CA LYS A 116 -8.19 -2.60 -12.01
C LYS A 116 -7.57 -3.70 -11.13
N SER A 117 -6.75 -3.32 -10.15
CA SER A 117 -6.13 -4.25 -9.21
C SER A 117 -7.20 -5.01 -8.43
N SER A 118 -7.13 -6.34 -8.48
CA SER A 118 -8.00 -7.23 -7.69
C SER A 118 -7.99 -6.90 -6.20
N VAL A 119 -6.86 -6.40 -5.69
CA VAL A 119 -6.68 -6.04 -4.29
C VAL A 119 -7.54 -4.84 -3.88
N ILE A 120 -7.75 -3.89 -4.79
CA ILE A 120 -8.64 -2.75 -4.53
C ILE A 120 -10.09 -3.25 -4.45
N LEU A 121 -10.49 -4.14 -5.36
CA LEU A 121 -11.84 -4.72 -5.39
C LEU A 121 -12.11 -5.60 -4.16
N GLU A 122 -11.12 -6.37 -3.71
CA GLU A 122 -11.25 -7.22 -2.52
C GLU A 122 -11.29 -6.40 -1.23
N ALA A 123 -10.46 -5.36 -1.12
CA ALA A 123 -10.49 -4.44 0.01
C ALA A 123 -11.82 -3.67 0.07
N ASP A 124 -12.36 -3.22 -1.07
CA ASP A 124 -13.68 -2.59 -1.15
C ASP A 124 -14.81 -3.53 -0.71
N ARG A 125 -14.83 -4.78 -1.20
CA ARG A 125 -15.78 -5.81 -0.76
C ARG A 125 -15.71 -6.09 0.74
N SER A 126 -14.49 -6.07 1.29
CA SER A 126 -14.23 -6.40 2.69
C SER A 126 -14.26 -5.18 3.61
N GLN A 127 -14.54 -3.99 3.07
CA GLN A 127 -14.54 -2.70 3.77
C GLN A 127 -13.22 -2.43 4.51
N ILE A 128 -12.10 -2.85 3.92
CA ILE A 128 -10.76 -2.63 4.47
C ILE A 128 -10.25 -1.30 3.90
N PRO A 129 -9.77 -0.38 4.75
CA PRO A 129 -9.25 0.89 4.28
C PRO A 129 -7.95 0.70 3.47
N ILE A 130 -7.78 1.54 2.45
CA ILE A 130 -6.64 1.50 1.54
C ILE A 130 -5.89 2.83 1.61
N ALA A 131 -4.58 2.78 1.84
CA ALA A 131 -3.67 3.88 1.61
C ALA A 131 -2.82 3.56 0.38
N SER A 132 -2.78 4.43 -0.63
CA SER A 132 -1.96 4.15 -1.81
C SER A 132 -1.24 5.36 -2.37
N LEU A 133 -0.11 5.08 -3.01
CA LEU A 133 0.54 6.03 -3.92
C LEU A 133 -0.17 5.98 -5.27
N VAL A 134 -0.67 7.13 -5.73
CA VAL A 134 -1.47 7.26 -6.96
C VAL A 134 -0.76 8.24 -7.91
N ASP A 135 -0.77 7.90 -9.20
CA ASP A 135 -0.27 8.75 -10.28
C ASP A 135 -1.36 8.98 -11.36
N SER A 136 -1.12 9.94 -12.27
CA SER A 136 -2.08 10.47 -13.26
C SER A 136 -2.36 9.59 -14.47
#